data_AF-Q1QPZ8-F1
#
_entry.id   AF-Q1QPZ8-F1
#
_cell.length_a   1.000
_cell.length_b   1.000
_cell.length_c   1.000
_cell.angle_alpha   90.00
_cell.angle_beta   90.00
_cell.angle_gamma   90.00
#
_symmetry.space_group_name_H-M   'P 1'
#
loop_
_entity.id
_entity.type
_entity.pdbx_description
1 polymer ?
#
loop_
_entity_poly.entity_id
_entity_poly.type
_entity_poly.pdbx_seq_one_letter_code
_entity_poly.pdbx_strand_id
1 'polypeptide(L)'
;MDPNPALPVPTLQPYDDYSRYRGLDLQSAVDASGRAVVVVARRFLPQPDTLAQVGTVTVKAADRLDIIAAQQMGDARWWWRIADANGAIDPVDLTAEPGISLRLTLPQGMTLPRG
;
A
#
# COMPACT_ATOMS: atom_id res chain seq x y z
N MET A 1 38.67 6.07 -4.22
CA MET A 1 37.69 7.00 -3.64
C MET A 1 36.33 6.45 -4.01
N ASP A 2 35.63 5.85 -3.06
CA ASP A 2 34.28 5.36 -3.31
C ASP A 2 33.38 6.58 -3.57
N PRO A 3 32.70 6.67 -4.74
CA PRO A 3 32.01 7.89 -5.14
C PRO A 3 30.73 8.16 -4.34
N ASN A 4 30.40 7.31 -3.36
CA ASN A 4 29.21 7.46 -2.55
C ASN A 4 29.46 6.88 -1.14
N PRO A 5 29.93 7.67 -0.16
CA PRO A 5 29.96 7.19 1.22
C PRO A 5 28.52 6.86 1.61
N ALA A 6 28.28 5.62 2.06
CA ALA A 6 26.95 5.18 2.46
C ALA A 6 26.40 6.15 3.51
N LEU A 7 25.32 6.86 3.17
CA LEU A 7 24.64 7.72 4.12
C LEU A 7 24.08 6.86 5.26
N PRO A 8 24.05 7.36 6.50
CA PRO A 8 23.54 6.60 7.63
C PRO A 8 22.09 6.18 7.41
N VAL A 9 21.77 4.92 7.76
CA VAL A 9 20.41 4.37 7.72
C VAL A 9 19.66 4.83 8.98
N PRO A 10 18.53 5.54 8.85
CA PRO A 10 17.74 5.98 10.00
C PRO A 10 17.04 4.80 10.71
N THR A 11 16.94 4.84 12.03
CA THR A 11 16.28 3.81 12.88
C THR A 11 14.89 4.22 13.41
N LEU A 12 14.30 5.28 12.86
CA LEU A 12 12.98 5.77 13.27
C LEU A 12 11.86 4.87 12.71
N GLN A 13 10.74 4.77 13.43
CA GLN A 13 9.48 4.16 12.95
C GLN A 13 8.42 5.25 12.76
N PRO A 14 8.48 6.06 11.68
CA PRO A 14 7.58 7.21 11.50
C PRO A 14 6.15 6.82 11.09
N TYR A 15 5.93 5.56 10.74
CA TYR A 15 4.67 5.04 10.21
C TYR A 15 3.94 4.21 11.27
N ASP A 16 2.67 4.54 11.48
CA ASP A 16 1.78 3.80 12.37
C ASP A 16 1.40 2.41 11.80
N ASP A 17 0.66 1.63 12.60
CA ASP A 17 0.21 0.27 12.28
C ASP A 17 -0.68 0.17 11.02
N TYR A 18 -1.27 1.29 10.59
CA TYR A 18 -2.20 1.33 9.48
C TYR A 18 -1.56 1.84 8.18
N SER A 19 -0.36 2.39 8.25
CA SER A 19 0.34 2.95 7.10
C SER A 19 0.76 1.87 6.10
N ARG A 20 0.53 2.15 4.81
CA ARG A 20 1.02 1.35 3.67
C ARG A 20 2.55 1.17 3.66
N TYR A 21 3.27 2.08 4.30
CA TYR A 21 4.74 2.16 4.29
C TYR A 21 5.39 1.65 5.57
N ARG A 22 4.59 1.18 6.55
CA ARG A 22 5.12 0.65 7.80
C ARG A 22 6.00 -0.57 7.56
N GLY A 23 7.19 -0.56 8.16
CA GLY A 23 8.13 -1.69 8.12
C GLY A 23 9.01 -1.72 6.86
N LEU A 24 8.91 -0.71 6.00
CA LEU A 24 9.89 -0.51 4.94
C LEU A 24 11.13 0.20 5.47
N ASP A 25 12.27 -0.13 4.88
CA ASP A 25 13.54 0.52 5.18
C ASP A 25 13.48 2.02 4.90
N LEU A 26 14.19 2.78 5.72
CA LEU A 26 14.43 4.20 5.49
C LEU A 26 15.79 4.39 4.83
N GLN A 27 15.86 5.30 3.88
CA GLN A 27 17.07 5.64 3.14
C GLN A 27 17.37 7.12 3.30
N SER A 28 18.65 7.45 3.37
CA SER A 28 19.10 8.82 3.28
C SER A 28 19.33 9.18 1.81
N ALA A 29 18.83 10.34 1.39
CA ALA A 29 18.98 10.86 0.04
C ALA A 29 19.35 12.36 0.10
N VAL A 30 19.79 12.91 -1.02
CA VAL A 30 20.05 14.35 -1.17
C VAL A 30 19.03 14.91 -2.14
N ASP A 31 18.27 15.92 -1.72
CA ASP A 31 17.29 16.57 -2.60
C ASP A 31 17.97 17.51 -3.61
N ALA A 32 17.18 18.08 -4.53
CA ALA A 32 17.70 18.99 -5.57
C ALA A 32 18.38 20.26 -5.01
N SER A 33 18.16 20.60 -3.73
CA SER A 33 18.79 21.74 -3.06
C SER A 33 20.12 21.39 -2.36
N GLY A 34 20.55 20.12 -2.40
CA GLY A 34 21.74 19.64 -1.69
C GLY A 34 21.50 19.28 -0.23
N ARG A 35 20.24 19.24 0.21
CA ARG A 35 19.88 18.92 1.60
C ARG A 35 19.71 17.41 1.79
N ALA A 36 20.30 16.88 2.86
CA ALA A 36 20.06 15.50 3.28
C ALA A 36 18.61 15.32 3.77
N VAL A 37 17.93 14.31 3.25
CA VAL A 37 16.56 13.95 3.58
C VAL A 37 16.44 12.46 3.85
N VAL A 38 15.48 12.10 4.70
CA VAL A 38 15.08 10.70 4.90
C VAL A 38 13.89 10.40 4.00
N VAL A 39 14.01 9.35 3.21
CA VAL A 39 12.96 8.84 2.33
C VAL A 39 12.65 7.39 2.68
N VAL A 40 11.43 6.94 2.40
CA VAL A 40 11.10 5.52 2.48
C VAL A 40 11.62 4.79 1.25
N ALA A 41 12.12 3.57 1.43
CA ALA A 41 12.54 2.72 0.34
C ALA A 41 11.38 2.38 -0.60
N ARG A 42 11.73 2.02 -1.83
CA ARG A 42 10.75 1.60 -2.84
C ARG A 42 9.98 0.38 -2.32
N ARG A 43 8.64 0.49 -2.35
CA ARG A 43 7.73 -0.62 -2.08
C ARG A 43 7.45 -1.43 -3.34
N PHE A 44 7.52 -2.75 -3.25
CA PHE A 44 7.02 -3.67 -4.28
C PHE A 44 5.59 -4.08 -3.94
N LEU A 45 4.68 -4.00 -4.92
CA LEU A 45 3.31 -4.45 -4.74
C LEU A 45 3.26 -5.99 -4.75
N PRO A 46 2.39 -6.61 -3.93
CA PRO A 46 2.13 -8.03 -4.05
C PRO A 46 1.54 -8.35 -5.43
N GLN A 47 1.82 -9.55 -5.94
CA GLN A 47 1.13 -10.05 -7.12
C GLN A 47 -0.32 -10.39 -6.75
N PRO A 48 -1.34 -9.78 -7.36
CA PRO A 48 -2.73 -9.98 -6.96
C PRO A 48 -3.17 -11.45 -6.92
N ASP A 49 -2.69 -12.28 -7.83
CA ASP A 49 -3.06 -13.70 -7.94
C ASP A 49 -2.50 -14.56 -6.79
N THR A 50 -1.51 -14.04 -6.05
CA THR A 50 -0.96 -14.71 -4.86
C THR A 50 -1.75 -14.44 -3.59
N LEU A 51 -2.72 -13.53 -3.63
CA LEU A 51 -3.52 -13.13 -2.48
C LEU A 51 -4.82 -13.92 -2.43
N ALA A 52 -5.15 -14.46 -1.25
CA ALA A 52 -6.39 -15.19 -1.03
C ALA A 52 -7.59 -14.23 -1.09
N GLN A 53 -8.40 -14.35 -2.14
CA GLN A 53 -9.61 -13.54 -2.31
C GLN A 53 -10.70 -14.01 -1.35
N VAL A 54 -11.32 -13.05 -0.65
CA VAL A 54 -12.40 -13.27 0.32
C VAL A 54 -13.73 -12.71 -0.17
N GLY A 55 -13.70 -11.84 -1.17
CA GLY A 55 -14.91 -11.25 -1.73
C GLY A 55 -14.60 -10.25 -2.84
N THR A 56 -15.66 -9.55 -3.25
CA THR A 56 -15.63 -8.49 -4.26
C THR A 56 -16.55 -7.35 -3.85
N VAL A 57 -16.20 -6.13 -4.24
CA VAL A 57 -17.07 -4.96 -4.09
C VAL A 57 -17.17 -4.24 -5.44
N THR A 58 -18.39 -3.89 -5.84
CA THR A 58 -18.61 -3.10 -7.05
C THR A 58 -18.59 -1.63 -6.71
N VAL A 59 -17.75 -0.87 -7.41
CA VAL A 59 -17.59 0.57 -7.26
C VAL A 59 -18.89 1.28 -7.65
N LYS A 60 -19.32 2.21 -6.82
CA LYS A 60 -20.48 3.09 -7.05
C LYS A 60 -20.01 4.50 -7.33
N ALA A 61 -20.92 5.32 -7.85
CA ALA A 61 -20.67 6.75 -8.00
C ALA A 61 -20.29 7.38 -6.65
N ALA A 62 -19.24 8.22 -6.67
CA ALA A 62 -18.66 8.89 -5.50
C ALA A 62 -18.00 7.95 -4.45
N ASP A 63 -17.80 6.67 -4.76
CA ASP A 63 -16.95 5.82 -3.92
C ASP A 63 -15.50 6.32 -3.92
N ARG A 64 -14.85 6.11 -2.79
CA ARG A 64 -13.41 6.22 -2.61
C ARG A 64 -12.91 5.00 -1.87
N LEU A 65 -11.66 4.60 -2.09
CA LEU A 65 -11.11 3.40 -1.45
C LEU A 65 -11.13 3.46 0.09
N ASP A 66 -10.98 4.65 0.69
CA ASP A 66 -11.07 4.84 2.14
C ASP A 66 -12.50 4.62 2.68
N ILE A 67 -13.52 5.03 1.92
CA ILE A 67 -14.92 4.73 2.24
C ILE A 67 -15.18 3.22 2.13
N ILE A 68 -14.74 2.60 1.04
CA ILE A 68 -14.89 1.16 0.84
C ILE A 68 -14.17 0.38 1.96
N ALA A 69 -12.95 0.77 2.32
CA ALA A 69 -12.21 0.13 3.40
C ALA A 69 -12.90 0.29 4.76
N ALA A 70 -13.45 1.46 5.07
CA ALA A 70 -14.24 1.64 6.29
C ALA A 70 -15.43 0.67 6.34
N GLN A 71 -16.14 0.49 5.23
CA GLN A 71 -17.30 -0.39 5.15
C GLN A 71 -16.94 -1.89 5.18
N GLN A 72 -15.88 -2.30 4.48
CA GLN A 72 -15.52 -3.70 4.29
C GLN A 72 -14.52 -4.23 5.32
N MET A 73 -13.71 -3.35 5.91
CA MET A 73 -12.59 -3.70 6.80
C MET A 73 -12.67 -3.00 8.16
N GLY A 74 -13.70 -2.15 8.38
CA GLY A 74 -13.92 -1.45 9.64
C GLY A 74 -13.02 -0.23 9.88
N ASP A 75 -12.06 0.07 9.00
CA ASP A 75 -11.17 1.21 9.13
C ASP A 75 -10.75 1.77 7.76
N ALA A 76 -10.95 3.06 7.57
CA ALA A 76 -10.68 3.78 6.33
C ALA A 76 -9.19 3.75 5.95
N ARG A 77 -8.28 3.62 6.93
CA ARG A 77 -6.83 3.63 6.70
C ARG A 77 -6.34 2.36 6.01
N TRP A 78 -7.15 1.30 5.96
CA TRP A 78 -6.84 0.06 5.24
C TRP A 78 -7.07 0.12 3.73
N TRP A 79 -7.47 1.26 3.17
CA TRP A 79 -7.73 1.45 1.73
C TRP A 79 -6.65 0.86 0.81
N TRP A 80 -5.38 0.94 1.22
CA TRP A 80 -4.25 0.49 0.42
C TRP A 80 -4.21 -1.02 0.24
N ARG A 81 -4.85 -1.79 1.12
CA ARG A 81 -4.99 -3.25 0.96
C ARG A 81 -5.88 -3.59 -0.23
N ILE A 82 -6.90 -2.76 -0.51
CA ILE A 82 -7.74 -2.89 -1.71
C ILE A 82 -6.90 -2.55 -2.95
N ALA A 83 -6.06 -1.51 -2.88
CA ALA A 83 -5.16 -1.16 -3.98
C ALA A 83 -4.19 -2.31 -4.30
N ASP A 84 -3.57 -2.90 -3.28
CA ASP A 84 -2.68 -4.04 -3.42
C ASP A 84 -3.40 -5.30 -3.95
N ALA A 85 -4.63 -5.57 -3.47
CA ALA A 85 -5.46 -6.68 -3.93
C ALA A 85 -5.79 -6.63 -5.43
N ASN A 86 -5.75 -5.44 -6.03
CA ASN A 86 -6.04 -5.20 -7.43
C ASN A 86 -4.80 -4.77 -8.23
N GLY A 87 -3.61 -4.80 -7.63
CA GLY A 87 -2.35 -4.49 -8.31
C GLY A 87 -2.24 -3.03 -8.77
N ALA A 88 -3.00 -2.12 -8.15
CA ALA A 88 -3.07 -0.74 -8.59
C ALA A 88 -1.79 0.04 -8.23
N ILE A 89 -1.14 0.59 -9.25
CA ILE A 89 -0.03 1.54 -9.10
C ILE A 89 -0.58 2.87 -8.58
N ASP A 90 -1.58 3.42 -9.27
CA ASP A 90 -2.37 4.55 -8.79
C ASP A 90 -3.71 4.04 -8.21
N PRO A 91 -3.93 4.18 -6.89
CA PRO A 91 -5.17 3.74 -6.25
C PRO A 91 -6.42 4.49 -6.71
N VAL A 92 -6.28 5.72 -7.22
CA VAL A 92 -7.44 6.54 -7.64
C VAL A 92 -8.13 5.93 -8.86
N ASP A 93 -7.38 5.25 -9.73
CA ASP A 93 -7.90 4.58 -10.91
C ASP A 93 -8.95 3.52 -10.57
N LEU A 94 -8.85 2.89 -9.39
CA LEU A 94 -9.78 1.85 -8.97
C LEU A 94 -11.19 2.35 -8.71
N THR A 95 -11.37 3.66 -8.48
CA THR A 95 -12.68 4.27 -8.24
C THR A 95 -13.02 5.33 -9.27
N ALA A 96 -12.25 5.42 -10.37
CA ALA A 96 -12.47 6.41 -11.42
C ALA A 96 -13.78 6.18 -12.18
N GLU A 97 -14.14 4.91 -12.40
CA GLU A 97 -15.37 4.53 -13.10
C GLU A 97 -16.28 3.64 -12.21
N PRO A 98 -17.56 4.01 -12.02
CA PRO A 98 -18.53 3.14 -11.39
C PRO A 98 -18.74 1.82 -12.16
N GLY A 99 -19.05 0.74 -11.45
CA GLY A 99 -19.30 -0.58 -12.02
C GLY A 99 -18.09 -1.50 -12.05
N ILE A 100 -16.87 -0.98 -11.81
CA ILE A 100 -15.66 -1.81 -11.65
C ILE A 100 -15.83 -2.74 -10.44
N SER A 101 -15.50 -4.01 -10.59
CA SER A 101 -15.48 -4.98 -9.49
C SER A 101 -14.07 -5.06 -8.92
N LEU A 102 -13.92 -4.65 -7.66
CA LEU A 102 -12.65 -4.71 -6.92
C LEU A 102 -12.58 -5.98 -6.09
N ARG A 103 -11.42 -6.64 -6.13
CA ARG A 103 -11.10 -7.78 -5.28
C ARG A 103 -10.86 -7.32 -3.85
N LEU A 104 -11.39 -8.08 -2.90
CA LEU A 104 -11.05 -8.00 -1.49
C LEU A 104 -10.28 -9.27 -1.12
N THR A 105 -9.13 -9.13 -0.50
CA THR A 105 -8.24 -10.25 -0.18
C THR A 105 -7.80 -10.22 1.27
N LEU A 106 -7.33 -11.36 1.77
CA LEU A 106 -6.51 -11.40 2.97
C LEU A 106 -5.14 -10.74 2.71
N PRO A 107 -4.44 -10.28 3.77
CA PRO A 107 -3.04 -9.88 3.67
C PRO A 107 -2.15 -11.00 3.11
N GLN A 108 -1.06 -10.62 2.46
CA GLN A 108 -0.07 -11.55 1.93
C GLN A 108 0.42 -12.52 3.02
N GLY A 109 0.52 -13.81 2.67
CA GLY A 109 0.93 -14.87 3.59
C GLY A 109 -0.20 -15.45 4.43
N MET A 110 -1.39 -14.85 4.46
CA MET A 110 -2.57 -15.46 5.05
C MET A 110 -3.34 -16.26 4.00
N THR A 111 -3.83 -17.43 4.41
CA THR A 111 -4.70 -18.28 3.59
C THR A 111 -6.07 -18.41 4.24
N LEU A 112 -7.09 -18.70 3.42
CA LEU A 112 -8.36 -19.19 3.94
C LEU A 112 -8.15 -20.51 4.69
N PRO A 113 -8.87 -20.76 5.79
CA PRO A 113 -8.90 -22.07 6.42
C PRO A 113 -9.30 -23.14 5.40
N ARG A 114 -8.57 -24.27 5.39
CA ARG A 114 -9.06 -25.46 4.67
C ARG A 114 -10.15 -26.10 5.52
N GLY A 115 -11.35 -26.20 4.96
CA GLY A 115 -12.43 -27.01 5.54
C GLY A 115 -12.12 -28.49 5.50
#